data_AF-A0A1D8G8T9-F1
#
_entry.id   AF-A0A1D8G8T9-F1
#
_cell.length_a   1.000
_cell.length_b   1.000
_cell.length_c   1.000
_cell.angle_alpha   90.00
_cell.angle_beta   90.00
_cell.angle_gamma   90.00
#
_symmetry.space_group_name_H-M   'P 1'
#
loop_
_entity.id
_entity.type
_entity.pdbx_description
1 polymer ?
#
loop_
_entity_poly.entity_id
_entity_poly.type
_entity_poly.pdbx_seq_one_letter_code
_entity_poly.pdbx_strand_id
1 'polypeptide(L)'
;MGTEGTMGDEVYQPDPTDDREIREDHGILDDEDTLSDRAADPYDEGYSPPERPLAADDVGTTAREQREGESLDRRLAREVPDPTQRVGDPEASDGIGDLPGGMGEPMDEQVGRHRSGRLVAPDEGVRSDTEKDVVGRDVGVDGGAASAEEAAVHLVPEPDEEGEGDRGYLGGTDTDTDIDTEAGTGAEGGPGDRRGG
;
A
#
# COMPACT_ATOMS: atom_id res chain seq x y z
N MET A 1 -2.05 -21.78 30.50
CA MET A 1 -0.62 -21.47 30.29
C MET A 1 0.07 -22.81 30.18
N GLY A 2 0.56 -23.32 29.07
CA GLY A 2 0.91 -22.79 27.75
C GLY A 2 2.01 -23.77 27.29
N THR A 3 1.82 -24.45 26.16
CA THR A 3 2.64 -25.59 25.72
C THR A 3 4.01 -25.14 25.23
N GLU A 4 5.05 -25.34 26.03
CA GLU A 4 6.46 -25.20 25.61
C GLU A 4 6.98 -26.58 25.25
N GLY A 5 6.83 -26.97 23.98
CA GLY A 5 7.33 -28.26 23.49
C GLY A 5 7.20 -28.52 21.99
N THR A 6 6.52 -27.66 21.24
CA THR A 6 6.27 -27.82 19.79
C THR A 6 7.11 -26.83 18.98
N MET A 7 8.43 -26.90 19.09
CA MET A 7 9.34 -26.08 18.29
C MET A 7 10.49 -26.97 17.80
N GLY A 8 10.25 -27.73 16.73
CA GLY A 8 11.33 -28.25 15.88
C GLY A 8 11.23 -29.70 15.39
N ASP A 9 10.35 -30.55 15.93
CA ASP A 9 10.23 -31.96 15.54
C ASP A 9 9.08 -32.26 14.56
N GLU A 10 8.11 -31.35 14.41
CA GLU A 10 6.98 -31.48 13.48
C GLU A 10 7.31 -31.02 12.04
N VAL A 11 8.50 -30.50 11.81
CA VAL A 11 8.96 -30.17 10.45
C VAL A 11 9.40 -31.46 9.78
N TYR A 12 8.95 -31.68 8.53
CA TYR A 12 9.44 -32.76 7.68
C TYR A 12 10.98 -32.82 7.77
N GLN A 13 11.49 -33.90 8.35
CA GLN A 13 12.91 -34.20 8.30
C GLN A 13 13.11 -35.19 7.14
N PRO A 14 14.03 -34.90 6.21
CA PRO A 14 14.35 -35.84 5.15
C PRO A 14 14.77 -37.17 5.78
N ASP A 15 14.29 -38.27 5.22
CA ASP A 15 14.61 -39.60 5.71
C ASP A 15 16.14 -39.80 5.60
N PRO A 16 16.87 -40.01 6.71
CA PRO A 16 18.32 -40.21 6.65
C PRO A 16 18.72 -41.50 5.92
N THR A 17 17.75 -42.36 5.60
CA THR A 17 17.93 -43.59 4.81
C THR A 17 17.56 -43.42 3.34
N ASP A 18 16.86 -42.34 2.96
CA ASP A 18 16.66 -41.95 1.57
C ASP A 18 17.75 -40.95 1.17
N ASP A 19 18.91 -41.52 0.88
CA ASP A 19 20.09 -40.78 0.46
C ASP A 19 19.95 -40.19 -0.95
N ARG A 20 18.87 -40.45 -1.70
CA ARG A 20 18.71 -39.94 -3.07
C ARG A 20 18.45 -38.44 -3.11
N GLU A 21 17.44 -37.97 -2.37
CA GLU A 21 17.08 -36.55 -2.30
C GLU A 21 18.21 -35.71 -1.72
N ILE A 22 18.91 -36.24 -0.71
CA ILE A 22 20.08 -35.59 -0.10
C ILE A 22 21.27 -35.55 -1.07
N ARG A 23 21.47 -36.55 -1.93
CA ARG A 23 22.61 -36.58 -2.88
C ARG A 23 22.39 -35.70 -4.09
N GLU A 24 21.15 -35.61 -4.60
CA GLU A 24 20.82 -34.80 -5.78
C GLU A 24 20.98 -33.29 -5.49
N ASP A 25 20.69 -32.85 -4.26
CA ASP A 25 20.89 -31.45 -3.82
C ASP A 25 22.29 -31.15 -3.22
N HIS A 26 23.22 -32.11 -3.28
CA HIS A 26 24.57 -31.96 -2.72
C HIS A 26 25.64 -32.12 -3.80
N GLY A 27 26.12 -31.00 -4.33
CA GLY A 27 27.18 -31.02 -5.32
C GLY A 27 27.26 -29.71 -6.11
N ILE A 28 28.05 -29.74 -7.18
CA ILE A 28 27.95 -28.71 -8.21
C ILE A 28 26.76 -29.10 -9.09
N LEU A 29 25.88 -28.14 -9.38
CA LEU A 29 24.71 -28.36 -10.22
C LEU A 29 25.13 -28.80 -11.63
N ASP A 30 24.42 -29.77 -12.19
CA ASP A 30 24.62 -30.25 -13.55
C ASP A 30 24.18 -29.19 -14.57
N ASP A 31 24.65 -29.30 -15.82
CA ASP A 31 24.32 -28.35 -16.90
C ASP A 31 22.82 -28.26 -17.17
N GLU A 32 22.06 -29.33 -16.90
CA GLU A 32 20.60 -29.37 -17.05
C GLU A 32 19.88 -28.48 -16.02
N ASP A 33 20.53 -28.23 -14.88
CA ASP A 33 20.00 -27.48 -13.74
C ASP A 33 20.61 -26.08 -13.60
N THR A 34 21.56 -25.70 -14.47
CA THR A 34 22.12 -24.36 -14.52
C THR A 34 21.78 -23.64 -15.83
N LEU A 35 21.63 -22.31 -15.76
CA LEU A 35 21.50 -21.46 -16.96
C LEU A 35 22.86 -21.20 -17.65
N SER A 36 23.88 -21.99 -17.34
CA SER A 36 25.26 -21.78 -17.78
C SER A 36 25.63 -22.81 -18.84
N ASP A 37 25.67 -22.39 -20.10
CA ASP A 37 26.18 -23.21 -21.23
C ASP A 37 27.72 -23.31 -21.22
N ARG A 38 28.31 -23.76 -20.11
CA ARG A 38 29.77 -23.87 -19.99
C ARG A 38 30.24 -25.14 -20.72
N ALA A 39 31.28 -25.01 -21.54
CA ALA A 39 31.81 -26.14 -22.32
C ALA A 39 32.70 -27.11 -21.54
N ALA A 40 33.02 -26.79 -20.27
CA ALA A 40 33.91 -27.56 -19.41
C ALA A 40 33.11 -28.08 -18.22
N ASP A 41 33.38 -29.33 -17.84
CA ASP A 41 32.78 -29.98 -16.68
C ASP A 41 33.02 -29.10 -15.42
N PRO A 42 31.97 -28.72 -14.68
CA PRO A 42 32.11 -27.94 -13.45
C PRO A 42 33.02 -28.60 -12.41
N TYR A 43 33.17 -29.92 -12.42
CA TYR A 43 34.08 -30.67 -11.54
C TYR A 43 35.55 -30.58 -11.95
N ASP A 44 35.83 -30.27 -13.22
CA ASP A 44 37.20 -30.09 -13.72
C ASP A 44 37.77 -28.68 -13.42
N GLU A 45 36.89 -27.67 -13.28
CA GLU A 45 37.28 -26.30 -12.93
C GLU A 45 37.31 -26.09 -11.42
N GLY A 46 38.50 -26.18 -10.82
CA GLY A 46 38.66 -25.88 -9.40
C GLY A 46 38.31 -24.43 -9.07
N TYR A 47 37.53 -24.21 -8.01
CA TYR A 47 37.34 -22.87 -7.45
C TYR A 47 38.68 -22.35 -6.91
N SER A 48 39.11 -21.18 -7.40
CA SER A 48 40.27 -20.47 -6.87
C SER A 48 39.78 -19.38 -5.92
N PRO A 49 39.89 -19.56 -4.59
CA PRO A 49 39.51 -18.52 -3.65
C PRO A 49 40.34 -17.26 -3.88
N PRO A 50 39.81 -16.07 -3.55
CA PRO A 50 40.58 -14.84 -3.62
C PRO A 50 41.89 -14.96 -2.84
N GLU A 51 43.00 -14.48 -3.39
CA GLU A 51 44.33 -14.46 -2.72
C GLU A 51 44.40 -13.52 -1.51
N ARG A 52 43.28 -12.89 -1.15
CA ARG A 52 43.15 -11.93 -0.06
C ARG A 52 41.81 -12.08 0.65
N PRO A 53 41.75 -11.83 1.97
CA PRO A 53 40.50 -11.85 2.70
C PRO A 53 39.56 -10.74 2.16
N LEU A 54 38.30 -11.10 1.95
CA LEU A 54 37.23 -10.17 1.56
C LEU A 54 36.59 -9.58 2.82
N ALA A 55 36.34 -8.27 2.82
CA ALA A 55 35.63 -7.55 3.88
C ALA A 55 36.18 -7.75 5.32
N ALA A 56 37.41 -8.27 5.48
CA ALA A 56 38.01 -8.46 6.80
C ALA A 56 38.29 -7.13 7.52
N ASP A 57 38.47 -6.05 6.76
CA ASP A 57 38.67 -4.69 7.26
C ASP A 57 37.40 -3.82 7.13
N ASP A 58 36.24 -4.43 6.81
CA ASP A 58 34.98 -3.72 6.74
C ASP A 58 34.43 -3.40 8.14
N VAL A 59 33.57 -2.38 8.21
CA VAL A 59 32.89 -1.99 9.44
C VAL A 59 31.90 -3.08 9.86
N GLY A 60 31.90 -3.43 11.15
CA GLY A 60 31.01 -4.45 11.70
C GLY A 60 31.70 -5.79 11.98
N THR A 61 33.01 -5.86 11.76
CA THR A 61 33.84 -7.01 12.10
C THR A 61 34.19 -7.05 13.59
N THR A 62 34.15 -5.92 14.30
CA THR A 62 34.38 -5.86 15.75
C THR A 62 33.09 -5.76 16.57
N ALA A 63 33.10 -6.29 17.80
CA ALA A 63 31.95 -6.24 18.71
C ALA A 63 31.50 -4.81 19.07
N ARG A 64 32.41 -3.82 19.00
CA ARG A 64 32.07 -2.42 19.20
C ARG A 64 31.29 -1.87 18.00
N GLU A 65 31.77 -2.11 16.79
CA GLU A 65 31.13 -1.64 15.55
C GLU A 65 29.76 -2.27 15.34
N GLN A 66 29.56 -3.54 15.73
CA GLN A 66 28.23 -4.15 15.67
C GLN A 66 27.22 -3.47 16.62
N ARG A 67 27.68 -2.94 17.76
CA ARG A 67 26.81 -2.21 18.69
C ARG A 67 26.53 -0.77 18.23
N GLU A 68 27.54 -0.11 17.68
CA GLU A 68 27.42 1.28 17.22
C GLU A 68 26.73 1.35 15.84
N GLY A 69 26.86 0.31 15.03
CA GLY A 69 26.40 0.27 13.65
C GLY A 69 27.26 1.13 12.72
N GLU A 70 27.07 0.93 11.42
CA GLU A 70 27.62 1.82 10.40
C GLU A 70 26.68 3.00 10.15
N SER A 71 27.23 4.21 10.04
CA SER A 71 26.45 5.40 9.66
C SER A 71 25.88 5.28 8.25
N LEU A 72 24.67 5.79 8.02
CA LEU A 72 24.03 5.82 6.71
C LEU A 72 24.91 6.49 5.64
N ASP A 73 25.52 7.64 5.95
CA ASP A 73 26.38 8.37 5.01
C ASP A 73 27.54 7.51 4.48
N ARG A 74 28.12 6.68 5.35
CA ARG A 74 29.20 5.77 4.96
C ARG A 74 28.72 4.63 4.07
N ARG A 75 27.51 4.11 4.32
CA ARG A 75 26.86 3.11 3.46
C ARG A 75 26.61 3.68 2.06
N LEU A 76 26.04 4.89 2.01
CA LEU A 76 25.76 5.60 0.76
C LEU A 76 27.05 5.93 -0.02
N ALA A 77 28.14 6.29 0.67
CA ALA A 77 29.42 6.55 0.01
C ALA A 77 30.05 5.31 -0.67
N ARG A 78 29.64 4.09 -0.27
CA ARG A 78 30.07 2.83 -0.91
C ARG A 78 29.13 2.38 -2.02
N GLU A 79 27.93 2.93 -2.10
CA GLU A 79 26.95 2.57 -3.10
C GLU A 79 27.43 2.98 -4.51
N VAL A 80 27.33 2.04 -5.44
CA VAL A 80 27.53 2.30 -6.87
C VAL A 80 26.14 2.34 -7.51
N PRO A 81 25.75 3.42 -8.19
CA PRO A 81 24.45 3.50 -8.84
C PRO A 81 24.24 2.34 -9.82
N ASP A 82 23.07 1.72 -9.77
CA ASP A 82 22.69 0.69 -10.72
C ASP A 82 22.71 1.29 -12.15
N PRO A 83 23.41 0.67 -13.11
CA PRO A 83 23.45 1.18 -14.48
C PRO A 83 22.07 1.28 -15.15
N THR A 84 21.11 0.44 -14.75
CA THR A 84 19.71 0.47 -15.23
C THR A 84 18.88 1.59 -14.59
N GLN A 85 19.36 2.20 -13.51
CA GLN A 85 18.67 3.27 -12.78
C GLN A 85 19.40 4.62 -12.93
N ARG A 86 20.19 4.79 -14.00
CA ARG A 86 20.96 6.01 -14.21
C ARG A 86 20.03 7.17 -14.58
N VAL A 87 19.85 8.10 -13.64
CA VAL A 87 19.07 9.33 -13.84
C VAL A 87 19.58 10.11 -15.06
N GLY A 88 18.68 10.40 -16.01
CA GLY A 88 18.96 11.18 -17.21
C GLY A 88 19.55 10.39 -18.39
N ASP A 89 19.70 9.07 -18.25
CA ASP A 89 20.01 8.17 -19.36
C ASP A 89 18.69 7.68 -20.01
N PRO A 90 18.33 8.17 -21.21
CA PRO A 90 17.05 7.84 -21.85
C PRO A 90 16.97 6.38 -22.32
N GLU A 91 18.08 5.64 -22.30
CA GLU A 91 18.08 4.19 -22.56
C GLU A 91 17.97 3.36 -21.27
N ALA A 92 18.15 3.98 -20.09
CA ALA A 92 18.06 3.30 -18.78
C ALA A 92 16.70 3.51 -18.09
N SER A 93 16.06 4.66 -18.29
CA SER A 93 14.72 4.95 -17.79
C SER A 93 13.76 5.10 -18.97
N ASP A 94 12.56 4.54 -18.86
CA ASP A 94 11.48 4.78 -19.82
C ASP A 94 10.91 6.22 -19.72
N GLY A 95 11.40 7.00 -18.75
CA GLY A 95 11.02 8.39 -18.50
C GLY A 95 9.66 8.53 -17.83
N ILE A 96 9.06 7.43 -17.38
CA ILE A 96 7.74 7.37 -16.77
C ILE A 96 7.92 7.21 -15.26
N GLY A 97 7.22 8.02 -14.45
CA GLY A 97 7.23 7.90 -12.98
C GLY A 97 8.47 8.41 -12.24
N ASP A 98 9.62 8.46 -12.89
CA ASP A 98 10.91 8.81 -12.26
C ASP A 98 11.20 10.32 -12.17
N LEU A 99 10.22 11.17 -12.49
CA LEU A 99 10.43 12.62 -12.53
C LEU A 99 10.51 13.21 -11.11
N PRO A 100 11.60 13.92 -10.75
CA PRO A 100 11.72 14.55 -9.44
C PRO A 100 10.64 15.64 -9.26
N GLY A 101 9.81 15.48 -8.23
CA GLY A 101 8.63 16.33 -7.99
C GLY A 101 7.41 16.00 -8.86
N GLY A 102 7.48 14.92 -9.65
CA GLY A 102 6.34 14.36 -10.38
C GLY A 102 5.39 13.59 -9.46
N MET A 103 4.20 13.28 -9.96
CA MET A 103 3.15 12.55 -9.22
C MET A 103 3.37 11.03 -9.20
N GLY A 104 4.58 10.56 -9.52
CA GLY A 104 4.87 9.14 -9.78
C GLY A 104 4.39 8.70 -11.16
N GLU A 105 4.21 7.39 -11.33
CA GLU A 105 3.75 6.81 -12.59
C GLU A 105 2.37 7.35 -13.01
N PRO A 106 2.09 7.43 -14.32
CA PRO A 106 0.77 7.75 -14.84
C PRO A 106 -0.26 6.79 -14.24
N MET A 107 -1.27 7.36 -13.59
CA MET A 107 -2.42 6.60 -13.13
C MET A 107 -3.26 6.24 -14.36
N ASP A 108 -3.66 4.97 -14.48
CA ASP A 108 -4.59 4.56 -15.52
C ASP A 108 -6.03 5.02 -15.20
N GLU A 109 -6.94 4.77 -16.14
CA GLU A 109 -8.35 5.11 -15.99
C GLU A 109 -9.05 4.35 -14.85
N GLN A 110 -8.46 3.26 -14.33
CA GLN A 110 -9.02 2.44 -13.26
C GLN A 110 -8.60 2.93 -11.86
N VAL A 111 -7.86 4.04 -11.77
CA VAL A 111 -7.51 4.68 -10.50
C VAL A 111 -8.43 5.87 -10.21
N GLY A 112 -9.40 5.65 -9.34
CA GLY A 112 -10.34 6.67 -8.88
C GLY A 112 -9.74 7.71 -7.91
N ARG A 113 -10.15 8.98 -8.03
CA ARG A 113 -9.78 10.04 -7.06
C ARG A 113 -10.66 10.06 -5.81
N HIS A 114 -11.84 9.47 -5.90
CA HIS A 114 -12.81 9.42 -4.81
C HIS A 114 -12.93 7.99 -4.31
N ARG A 115 -12.86 7.83 -2.99
CA ARG A 115 -13.14 6.55 -2.34
C ARG A 115 -14.61 6.15 -2.51
N SER A 116 -14.90 4.85 -2.47
CA SER A 116 -16.27 4.39 -2.25
C SER A 116 -16.69 4.56 -0.79
N GLY A 117 -17.99 4.66 -0.55
CA GLY A 117 -18.60 4.46 0.76
C GLY A 117 -18.93 2.99 1.02
N ARG A 118 -19.89 2.76 1.93
CA ARG A 118 -20.40 1.42 2.24
C ARG A 118 -21.25 0.91 1.07
N LEU A 119 -20.93 -0.29 0.58
CA LEU A 119 -21.71 -0.99 -0.43
C LEU A 119 -22.75 -1.91 0.21
N VAL A 120 -24.00 -1.80 -0.23
CA VAL A 120 -25.12 -2.65 0.23
C VAL A 120 -25.67 -3.42 -0.96
N ALA A 121 -25.73 -4.74 -0.83
CA ALA A 121 -26.32 -5.61 -1.85
C ALA A 121 -27.84 -5.41 -1.94
N PRO A 122 -28.47 -5.69 -3.10
CA PRO A 122 -29.92 -5.48 -3.30
C PRO A 122 -30.82 -6.24 -2.31
N ASP A 123 -30.35 -7.37 -1.80
CA ASP A 123 -31.03 -8.22 -0.82
C ASP A 123 -30.77 -7.78 0.64
N GLU A 124 -29.98 -6.71 0.84
CA GLU A 124 -29.55 -6.16 2.12
C GLU A 124 -28.82 -7.18 3.01
N GLY A 125 -28.35 -8.31 2.44
CA GLY A 125 -27.74 -9.42 3.18
C GLY A 125 -28.71 -10.19 4.09
N VAL A 126 -30.02 -9.96 3.98
CA VAL A 126 -31.04 -10.62 4.82
C VAL A 126 -32.11 -11.35 4.01
N ARG A 127 -32.17 -11.12 2.69
CA ARG A 127 -33.13 -11.77 1.79
C ARG A 127 -32.44 -12.83 0.94
N SER A 128 -33.20 -13.54 0.12
CA SER A 128 -32.62 -14.50 -0.82
C SER A 128 -32.01 -13.75 -2.00
N ASP A 129 -30.73 -14.00 -2.25
CA ASP A 129 -30.03 -13.45 -3.41
C ASP A 129 -30.64 -13.98 -4.71
N THR A 130 -31.08 -13.05 -5.54
CA THR A 130 -31.66 -13.31 -6.87
C THR A 130 -30.74 -12.82 -7.98
N GLU A 131 -29.74 -12.01 -7.63
CA GLU A 131 -28.79 -11.47 -8.57
C GLU A 131 -27.73 -12.53 -8.91
N LYS A 132 -27.27 -12.52 -10.17
CA LYS A 132 -26.22 -13.46 -10.59
C LYS A 132 -24.84 -12.84 -10.47
N ASP A 133 -24.79 -11.51 -10.52
CA ASP A 133 -23.57 -10.73 -10.45
C ASP A 133 -23.37 -10.16 -9.03
N VAL A 134 -22.12 -9.91 -8.65
CA VAL A 134 -21.80 -9.29 -7.36
C VAL A 134 -21.93 -7.78 -7.49
N VAL A 135 -23.12 -7.27 -7.21
CA VAL A 135 -23.43 -5.84 -7.29
C VAL A 135 -23.79 -5.28 -5.92
N GLY A 136 -23.49 -4.00 -5.71
CA GLY A 136 -23.82 -3.27 -4.49
C GLY A 136 -24.04 -1.80 -4.77
N ARG A 137 -24.98 -1.19 -4.03
CA ARG A 137 -25.20 0.26 -4.09
C ARG A 137 -24.37 0.94 -3.00
N ASP A 138 -23.60 1.95 -3.38
CA ASP A 138 -22.95 2.84 -2.43
C ASP A 138 -24.01 3.68 -1.69
N VAL A 139 -24.06 3.56 -0.37
CA VAL A 139 -24.96 4.33 0.50
C VAL A 139 -24.23 5.41 1.29
N GLY A 140 -23.00 5.73 0.90
CA GLY A 140 -22.15 6.75 1.50
C GLY A 140 -21.27 6.23 2.64
N VAL A 141 -20.45 7.14 3.16
CA VAL A 141 -19.55 6.87 4.28
C VAL A 141 -20.35 6.86 5.57
N ASP A 142 -20.29 5.76 6.32
CA ASP A 142 -20.79 5.74 7.69
C ASP A 142 -19.88 6.62 8.54
N GLY A 143 -20.44 7.56 9.32
CA GLY A 143 -19.73 8.68 9.96
C GLY A 143 -18.61 8.37 10.98
N GLY A 144 -18.04 7.16 10.98
CA GLY A 144 -16.77 6.82 11.61
C GLY A 144 -15.57 7.01 10.66
N ALA A 145 -14.36 6.92 11.21
CA ALA A 145 -13.16 6.79 10.39
C ALA A 145 -13.21 5.43 9.69
N ALA A 146 -12.98 5.43 8.38
CA ALA A 146 -13.00 4.22 7.59
C ALA A 146 -11.92 3.24 8.01
N SER A 147 -12.20 1.95 7.81
CA SER A 147 -11.18 0.92 7.92
C SER A 147 -10.14 1.08 6.80
N ALA A 148 -8.96 0.48 6.97
CA ALA A 148 -7.92 0.51 5.95
C ALA A 148 -8.40 -0.10 4.61
N GLU A 149 -9.25 -1.12 4.66
CA GLU A 149 -9.83 -1.79 3.49
C GLU A 149 -10.83 -0.89 2.76
N GLU A 150 -11.67 -0.18 3.51
CA GLU A 150 -12.66 0.74 2.96
C GLU A 150 -12.00 2.02 2.39
N ALA A 151 -10.87 2.44 2.96
CA ALA A 151 -10.06 3.54 2.43
C ALA A 151 -9.27 3.15 1.16
N ALA A 152 -9.12 1.85 0.88
CA ALA A 152 -8.41 1.36 -0.30
C ALA A 152 -9.30 1.23 -1.55
N VAL A 153 -10.63 1.26 -1.40
CA VAL A 153 -11.59 1.11 -2.52
C VAL A 153 -11.98 2.48 -3.08
N HIS A 154 -11.96 2.61 -4.41
CA HIS A 154 -12.17 3.87 -5.12
C HIS A 154 -13.18 3.73 -6.27
N LEU A 155 -13.82 4.85 -6.63
CA LEU A 155 -14.76 4.95 -7.74
C LEU A 155 -14.02 5.23 -9.03
N VAL A 156 -14.19 4.35 -10.01
CA VAL A 156 -13.73 4.51 -11.38
C VAL A 156 -14.90 5.02 -12.21
N PRO A 157 -14.81 6.21 -12.83
CA PRO A 157 -15.87 6.71 -13.71
C PRO A 157 -15.95 5.84 -14.96
N GLU A 158 -17.17 5.59 -15.43
CA GLU A 158 -17.38 4.95 -16.73
C GLU A 158 -16.87 5.89 -17.85
N PRO A 159 -16.38 5.36 -18.97
CA PRO A 159 -15.71 6.14 -20.02
C PRO A 159 -16.62 7.19 -20.69
N ASP A 160 -17.94 7.12 -20.50
CA ASP A 160 -18.93 8.09 -20.96
C ASP A 160 -19.44 9.06 -19.86
N GLU A 161 -19.01 8.89 -18.61
CA GLU A 161 -19.35 9.75 -17.47
C GLU A 161 -18.33 10.88 -17.20
N GLU A 162 -17.32 11.06 -18.06
CA GLU A 162 -16.31 12.14 -17.95
C GLU A 162 -16.86 13.59 -18.09
N GLY A 163 -18.18 13.76 -18.17
CA GLY A 163 -18.83 15.01 -18.57
C GLY A 163 -19.45 15.91 -17.48
N GLU A 164 -19.61 15.48 -16.23
CA GLU A 164 -20.31 16.30 -15.21
C GLU A 164 -19.67 16.24 -13.81
N GLY A 165 -18.35 16.44 -13.72
CA GLY A 165 -17.60 16.43 -12.45
C GLY A 165 -17.41 17.77 -11.74
N ASP A 166 -18.15 18.84 -12.08
CA ASP A 166 -18.09 20.13 -11.35
C ASP A 166 -19.48 20.74 -11.11
N ARG A 167 -20.34 20.00 -10.43
CA ARG A 167 -21.46 20.61 -9.69
C ARG A 167 -21.30 20.19 -8.23
N GLY A 168 -20.68 21.08 -7.46
CA GLY A 168 -20.44 20.91 -6.03
C GLY A 168 -21.68 20.39 -5.30
N TYR A 169 -21.51 19.25 -4.64
CA TYR A 169 -22.43 18.72 -3.66
C TYR A 169 -22.40 19.69 -2.46
N LEU A 170 -23.25 20.73 -2.51
CA LEU A 170 -23.48 21.60 -1.36
C LEU A 170 -24.20 20.76 -0.30
N GLY A 171 -23.51 20.50 0.80
CA GLY A 171 -24.07 19.82 1.97
C GLY A 171 -25.34 20.51 2.45
N GLY A 172 -26.47 19.84 2.29
CA GLY A 172 -27.72 20.21 2.92
C GLY A 172 -27.71 19.79 4.39
N THR A 173 -27.42 20.72 5.29
CA THR A 173 -27.85 20.62 6.69
C THR A 173 -28.99 21.60 6.91
N ASP A 174 -30.17 21.29 6.37
CA ASP A 174 -31.40 21.99 6.74
C ASP A 174 -32.01 21.28 7.95
N THR A 175 -31.61 21.72 9.14
CA THR A 175 -32.41 21.54 10.35
C THR A 175 -33.08 22.87 10.68
N ASP A 176 -34.13 23.22 9.93
CA ASP A 176 -35.09 24.23 10.35
C ASP A 176 -36.41 23.53 10.66
N THR A 177 -36.54 23.13 11.92
CA THR A 177 -37.86 22.85 12.52
C THR A 177 -38.44 24.18 12.94
N ASP A 178 -39.44 24.65 12.20
CA ASP A 178 -40.23 25.83 12.51
C ASP A 178 -40.85 25.70 13.91
N ILE A 179 -40.47 26.61 14.82
CA ILE A 179 -41.20 26.87 16.06
C ILE A 179 -42.17 28.01 15.78
N ASP A 180 -43.44 27.68 15.62
CA ASP A 180 -44.55 28.63 15.57
C ASP A 180 -44.59 29.47 16.85
N THR A 181 -44.29 30.77 16.74
CA THR A 181 -44.56 31.75 17.80
C THR A 181 -45.72 32.63 17.35
N GLU A 182 -46.89 32.39 17.95
CA GLU A 182 -48.11 33.14 17.67
C GLU A 182 -48.04 34.60 18.16
N ALA A 183 -48.82 35.41 17.44
CA ALA A 183 -48.92 36.85 17.47
C ALA A 183 -49.24 37.48 18.83
N GLY A 184 -48.64 38.65 19.05
CA GLY A 184 -48.94 39.55 20.15
C GLY A 184 -50.33 40.18 20.06
N THR A 185 -50.96 40.31 21.23
CA THR A 185 -52.14 41.15 21.44
C THR A 185 -51.70 42.52 21.93
N GLY A 186 -52.27 43.56 21.31
CA GLY A 186 -51.97 44.95 21.59
C GLY A 186 -52.51 45.43 22.94
N ALA A 187 -51.79 46.36 23.56
CA ALA A 187 -52.28 47.18 24.64
C ALA A 187 -52.00 48.65 24.35
N GLU A 188 -53.05 49.44 24.49
CA GLU A 188 -53.23 50.83 24.11
C GLU A 188 -52.60 51.81 25.12
N GLY A 189 -52.29 53.02 24.66
CA GLY A 189 -52.70 54.25 25.34
C GLY A 189 -51.73 54.90 26.34
N GLY A 190 -51.23 56.09 25.98
CA GLY A 190 -50.75 57.09 26.95
C GLY A 190 -50.26 58.39 26.30
N PRO A 191 -51.00 59.52 26.40
CA PRO A 191 -50.56 60.83 25.94
C PRO A 191 -50.23 61.82 27.10
N GLY A 192 -49.42 62.84 26.79
CA GLY A 192 -49.27 64.09 27.57
C GLY A 192 -47.80 64.44 27.86
N ASP A 193 -47.12 65.23 27.04
CA ASP A 193 -47.15 66.71 26.98
C ASP A 193 -46.66 67.42 28.26
N ARG A 194 -45.46 68.04 28.19
CA ARG A 194 -45.30 69.51 28.23
C ARG A 194 -43.82 69.93 28.33
N ARG A 195 -43.40 70.74 27.36
CA ARG A 195 -42.29 71.71 27.50
C ARG A 195 -42.91 73.10 27.74
N GLY A 196 -42.29 73.89 28.62
CA GLY A 196 -42.47 75.34 28.65
C GLY A 196 -42.10 75.96 29.99
N GLY A 197 -41.16 76.93 29.96
CA GLY A 197 -40.93 77.93 31.01
C GLY A 197 -39.80 77.62 31.97
#